data_AF-A0A936Z6P6-F1
#
_entry.id   AF-A0A936Z6P6-F1
#
_cell.length_a   1.000
_cell.length_b   1.000
_cell.length_c   1.000
_cell.angle_alpha   90.00
_cell.angle_beta   90.00
_cell.angle_gamma   90.00
#
_symmetry.space_group_name_H-M   'P 1'
#
loop_
_entity.id
_entity.type
_entity.pdbx_description
1 polymer ?
#
loop_
_entity_poly.entity_id
_entity_poly.type
_entity_poly.pdbx_seq_one_letter_code
_entity_poly.pdbx_strand_id
1 'polypeptide(L)'
;MTDLICLEAFCEASLDLEKAQLKYRQAAVDLARIREELEQALVHAYREQAFGPLDPLFSKEEAALALFEQAEAKLTVAEERWCALRVALAYERELMQVAHLAQKRLN
;
A
#
# COMPACT_ATOMS: atom_id res chain seq x y z
N MET A 1 -11.92 -24.35 -19.19
CA MET A 1 -10.56 -23.78 -19.17
C MET A 1 -10.27 -23.46 -17.72
N THR A 2 -9.46 -24.30 -17.06
CA THR A 2 -8.92 -23.98 -15.74
C THR A 2 -7.79 -22.99 -15.99
N ASP A 3 -8.08 -21.70 -15.84
CA ASP A 3 -7.06 -20.66 -15.89
C ASP A 3 -6.15 -20.88 -14.68
N LEU A 4 -5.03 -21.59 -14.88
CA LEU A 4 -4.00 -21.68 -13.87
C LEU A 4 -3.56 -20.26 -13.54
N ILE A 5 -3.65 -19.89 -12.27
CA ILE A 5 -2.99 -18.70 -11.76
C ILE A 5 -1.50 -18.90 -12.00
N CYS A 6 -0.99 -18.15 -12.98
CA CYS A 6 0.43 -18.18 -13.27
C CYS A 6 1.17 -17.73 -12.00
N LEU A 7 2.14 -18.52 -11.56
CA LEU A 7 3.07 -18.15 -10.48
C LEU A 7 3.65 -16.74 -10.72
N GLU A 8 3.83 -16.37 -11.99
CA GLU A 8 4.22 -15.04 -12.44
C GLU A 8 3.26 -13.94 -11.96
N ALA A 9 1.95 -14.10 -12.12
CA ALA A 9 0.95 -13.12 -11.68
C ALA A 9 0.97 -12.93 -10.15
N PHE A 10 1.26 -13.99 -9.39
CA PHE A 10 1.44 -13.90 -7.94
C PHE A 10 2.75 -13.20 -7.56
N CYS A 11 3.84 -13.48 -8.28
CA CYS A 11 5.11 -12.77 -8.10
C CYS A 11 4.99 -11.28 -8.41
N GLU A 12 4.32 -10.92 -9.51
CA GLU A 12 4.03 -9.53 -9.87
C GLU A 12 3.22 -8.81 -8.79
N ALA A 13 2.14 -9.42 -8.31
CA ALA A 13 1.33 -8.84 -7.25
C ALA A 13 2.10 -8.65 -5.94
N SER A 14 3.04 -9.56 -5.64
CA SER A 14 3.92 -9.43 -4.47
C SER A 14 4.88 -8.25 -4.62
N LEU A 15 5.49 -8.08 -5.80
CA LEU A 15 6.35 -6.92 -6.09
C LEU A 15 5.57 -5.60 -6.08
N ASP A 16 4.34 -5.60 -6.59
CA ASP A 16 3.46 -4.43 -6.58
C ASP A 16 3.09 -4.03 -5.15
N LEU A 17 2.81 -5.00 -4.28
CA LEU A 17 2.56 -4.79 -2.86
C LEU A 17 3.78 -4.17 -2.16
N GLU A 18 4.98 -4.73 -2.37
CA GLU A 18 6.21 -4.19 -1.78
C GLU A 18 6.47 -2.73 -2.21
N LYS A 19 6.28 -2.43 -3.51
CA LYS A 19 6.41 -1.06 -4.02
C LYS A 19 5.37 -0.12 -3.42
N ALA A 20 4.13 -0.58 -3.26
CA ALA A 20 3.06 0.22 -2.65
C ALA A 20 3.36 0.51 -1.17
N GLN A 21 3.83 -0.49 -0.41
CA GLN A 21 4.26 -0.32 0.98
C GLN A 21 5.40 0.69 1.12
N LEU A 22 6.40 0.62 0.24
CA LEU A 22 7.51 1.58 0.24
C LEU A 22 7.01 3.01 0.00
N LYS A 23 6.14 3.21 -1.00
CA LYS A 23 5.56 4.52 -1.31
C LYS A 23 4.70 5.06 -0.17
N TYR A 24 3.89 4.20 0.44
CA TYR A 24 3.09 4.54 1.61
C TYR A 24 3.97 5.01 2.77
N ARG A 25 5.01 4.24 3.12
CA ARG A 25 5.95 4.63 4.19
C ARG A 25 6.65 5.95 3.88
N GLN A 26 7.08 6.15 2.65
CA GLN A 26 7.72 7.40 2.23
C GLN A 26 6.76 8.59 2.40
N ALA A 27 5.53 8.47 1.89
CA ALA A 27 4.53 9.52 2.02
C ALA A 27 4.16 9.80 3.48
N ALA A 28 4.09 8.77 4.32
CA ALA A 28 3.83 8.91 5.75
C ALA A 28 4.95 9.70 6.46
N VAL A 29 6.21 9.40 6.15
CA VAL A 29 7.38 10.11 6.70
C VAL A 29 7.41 11.56 6.23
N ASP A 30 7.15 11.80 4.95
CA ASP A 30 7.12 13.16 4.39
C ASP A 30 6.00 14.01 5.01
N LEU A 31 4.80 13.45 5.17
CA LEU A 31 3.68 14.11 5.83
C LEU A 31 3.99 14.41 7.31
N ALA A 32 4.58 13.46 8.03
CA ALA A 32 4.97 13.64 9.42
C ALA A 32 5.98 14.77 9.58
N ARG A 33 7.00 14.83 8.72
CA ARG A 33 7.99 15.92 8.72
C ARG A 33 7.34 17.28 8.48
N ILE A 34 6.45 17.39 7.50
CA ILE A 34 5.78 18.66 7.20
C ILE A 34 4.89 19.11 8.35
N ARG A 35 4.20 18.17 9.02
CA ARG A 35 3.40 18.48 10.21
C ARG A 35 4.26 18.95 11.38
N GLU A 36 5.43 18.35 11.58
CA GLU A 36 6.40 18.81 12.58
C GLU A 36 6.90 20.24 12.28
N GLU A 37 7.24 20.53 11.01
CA GLU A 37 7.61 21.89 10.58
C GLU A 37 6.47 22.90 10.84
N LEU A 38 5.24 22.51 10.54
CA LEU A 38 4.05 23.35 10.75
C LEU A 38 3.77 23.60 12.23
N GLU A 39 3.91 22.58 13.08
CA GLU A 39 3.79 22.71 14.53
C GLU A 39 4.83 23.69 15.09
N GLN A 40 6.09 23.55 14.69
CA GLN A 40 7.15 24.48 15.10
C GLN A 40 6.85 25.91 14.64
N ALA A 41 6.44 26.10 13.38
CA ALA A 41 6.07 27.40 12.83
C ALA A 41 4.90 28.04 13.59
N LEU A 42 3.88 27.26 13.97
CA LEU A 42 2.76 27.73 14.78
C LEU A 42 3.20 28.18 16.17
N VAL A 43 4.07 27.40 16.84
CA VAL A 43 4.62 27.77 18.15
C VAL A 43 5.40 29.08 18.07
N HIS A 44 6.21 29.28 17.03
CA HIS A 44 6.94 30.52 16.80
C HIS A 44 6.00 31.70 16.53
N ALA A 45 5.07 31.55 15.58
CA ALA A 45 4.08 32.58 15.24
C ALA A 45 3.26 33.01 16.46
N TYR A 46 2.86 32.05 17.30
CA TYR A 46 2.15 32.33 18.54
C TYR A 46 2.99 33.13 19.54
N ARG A 47 4.25 32.73 19.75
CA ARG A 47 5.17 33.41 20.69
C ARG A 47 5.48 34.84 20.26
N GLU A 48 5.66 35.05 18.97
CA GLU A 48 6.04 36.36 18.41
C GLU A 48 4.81 37.24 18.11
N GLN A 49 3.60 36.71 18.32
CA GLN A 49 2.33 37.29 17.83
C GLN A 49 2.39 37.69 16.34
N ALA A 50 3.23 36.98 15.58
CA ALA A 50 3.52 37.24 14.19
C ALA A 50 3.05 36.03 13.38
N PHE A 51 1.75 36.01 13.09
CA PHE A 51 1.14 35.05 12.16
C PHE A 51 1.42 35.46 10.72
N GLY A 52 2.70 35.71 10.39
CA GLY A 52 3.15 35.84 9.00
C GLY A 52 2.64 34.64 8.18
N PRO A 53 2.70 34.69 6.83
CA PRO A 53 1.91 33.77 6.01
C PRO A 53 2.35 32.31 6.24
N LEU A 54 1.54 31.59 7.02
CA LEU A 54 1.64 30.13 7.20
C LEU A 54 1.01 29.39 6.01
N ASP A 55 0.29 30.10 5.15
CA ASP A 55 -0.40 29.56 3.96
C ASP A 55 0.49 28.64 3.09
N PRO A 56 1.78 28.94 2.85
CA PRO A 56 2.64 28.04 2.09
C PRO A 56 2.93 26.72 2.80
N LEU A 57 2.95 26.70 4.14
CA LEU A 57 3.14 25.47 4.93
C LEU A 57 1.86 24.63 4.97
N PHE A 58 0.69 25.26 5.13
CA PHE A 58 -0.59 24.56 5.02
C PHE A 58 -0.79 23.96 3.62
N SER A 59 -0.49 24.72 2.56
CA SER A 59 -0.58 24.22 1.18
C SER A 59 0.35 23.02 0.94
N LYS A 60 1.54 23.01 1.56
CA LYS A 60 2.46 21.86 1.50
C LYS A 60 1.92 20.65 2.26
N GLU A 61 1.31 20.87 3.42
CA GLU A 61 0.69 19.80 4.22
C GLU A 61 -0.47 19.17 3.46
N GLU A 62 -1.36 19.97 2.87
CA GLU A 62 -2.47 19.48 2.05
C GLU A 62 -1.98 18.65 0.85
N ALA A 63 -0.96 19.13 0.14
CA ALA A 63 -0.37 18.40 -0.96
C ALA A 63 0.27 17.07 -0.51
N ALA A 64 0.95 17.06 0.64
CA ALA A 64 1.53 15.85 1.22
C ALA A 64 0.47 14.87 1.72
N LEU A 65 -0.61 15.37 2.30
CA LEU A 65 -1.76 14.58 2.73
C LEU A 65 -2.43 13.89 1.54
N ALA A 66 -2.67 14.61 0.44
CA ALA A 66 -3.23 14.03 -0.77
C ALA A 66 -2.33 12.93 -1.36
N LEU A 67 -1.00 13.09 -1.30
CA LEU A 67 -0.05 12.05 -1.72
C LEU A 67 -0.07 10.83 -0.79
N PHE A 68 -0.19 11.06 0.52
CA PHE A 68 -0.34 10.00 1.52
C PHE A 68 -1.61 9.19 1.29
N GLU A 69 -2.76 9.85 1.16
CA GLU A 69 -4.06 9.21 0.89
C GLU A 69 -4.04 8.42 -0.42
N GLN A 70 -3.41 8.97 -1.46
CA GLN A 70 -3.24 8.25 -2.72
C GLN A 70 -2.35 7.00 -2.56
N ALA A 71 -1.29 7.09 -1.77
CA ALA A 71 -0.40 5.96 -1.51
C ALA A 71 -1.09 4.88 -0.67
N GLU A 72 -1.89 5.28 0.31
CA GLU A 72 -2.74 4.39 1.12
C GLU A 72 -3.75 3.64 0.26
N ALA A 73 -4.50 4.35 -0.59
CA ALA A 73 -5.46 3.72 -1.50
C ALA A 73 -4.79 2.69 -2.44
N LYS A 74 -3.60 3.02 -2.97
CA LYS A 74 -2.82 2.09 -3.80
C LYS A 74 -2.33 0.88 -3.02
N LEU A 75 -1.95 1.05 -1.75
CA LEU A 75 -1.56 -0.04 -0.87
C LEU A 75 -2.74 -0.99 -0.64
N THR A 76 -3.91 -0.46 -0.29
CA THR A 76 -5.12 -1.28 -0.09
C THR A 76 -5.46 -2.12 -1.32
N VAL A 77 -5.46 -1.51 -2.51
CA VAL A 77 -5.74 -2.23 -3.76
C VAL A 77 -4.69 -3.33 -4.03
N ALA A 78 -3.41 -3.05 -3.75
CA ALA A 78 -2.35 -4.04 -3.92
C ALA A 78 -2.48 -5.21 -2.93
N GLU A 79 -2.85 -4.92 -1.67
CA GLU A 79 -3.10 -5.92 -0.63
C GLU A 79 -4.29 -6.83 -0.98
N GLU A 80 -5.39 -6.24 -1.46
CA GLU A 80 -6.57 -6.97 -1.91
C GLU A 80 -6.23 -7.92 -3.07
N ARG A 81 -5.54 -7.41 -4.10
CA ARG A 81 -5.11 -8.21 -5.25
C ARG A 81 -4.19 -9.36 -4.82
N TRP A 82 -3.21 -9.07 -3.97
CA TRP A 82 -2.28 -10.09 -3.47
C TRP A 82 -3.01 -11.16 -2.64
N CYS A 83 -3.94 -10.77 -1.77
CA CYS A 83 -4.74 -11.69 -0.98
C CYS A 83 -5.60 -12.61 -1.86
N ALA A 84 -6.27 -12.05 -2.88
CA ALA A 84 -7.08 -12.82 -3.81
C ALA A 84 -6.25 -13.87 -4.55
N LEU A 85 -5.08 -13.50 -5.08
CA LEU A 85 -4.19 -14.43 -5.77
C LEU A 85 -3.63 -15.49 -4.83
N ARG A 86 -3.31 -15.13 -3.59
CA ARG A 86 -2.85 -16.11 -2.57
C ARG A 86 -3.90 -17.18 -2.29
N VAL A 87 -5.16 -16.77 -2.13
CA VAL A 87 -6.28 -17.70 -1.88
C VAL A 87 -6.49 -18.61 -3.08
N ALA A 88 -6.51 -18.05 -4.28
CA ALA A 88 -6.78 -18.83 -5.46
C ALA A 88 -5.61 -19.77 -5.84
N LEU A 89 -4.34 -19.37 -5.60
CA LEU A 89 -3.19 -20.28 -5.69
C LEU A 89 -3.27 -21.45 -4.68
N ALA A 90 -3.73 -21.18 -3.45
CA ALA A 90 -3.94 -22.24 -2.46
C ALA A 90 -5.03 -23.23 -2.90
N TYR A 91 -6.14 -22.71 -3.43
CA TYR A 91 -7.23 -23.51 -3.98
C TYR A 91 -6.77 -24.41 -5.14
N GLU A 92 -5.97 -23.89 -6.07
CA GLU A 92 -5.41 -24.68 -7.16
C GLU A 92 -4.49 -25.81 -6.66
N ARG A 93 -3.67 -25.53 -5.65
CA ARG A 93 -2.81 -26.55 -5.03
C ARG A 93 -3.62 -27.68 -4.41
N GLU A 94 -4.73 -27.36 -3.74
CA GLU A 94 -5.65 -28.35 -3.17
C GLU A 94 -6.29 -29.21 -4.27
N LEU A 95 -6.78 -28.60 -5.35
CA LEU A 95 -7.35 -29.33 -6.48
C LEU A 95 -6.34 -30.28 -7.13
N MET A 96 -5.10 -29.83 -7.34
CA MET A 96 -4.04 -30.68 -7.91
C MET A 96 -3.70 -31.87 -7.01
N GLN A 97 -3.68 -31.69 -5.69
CA GLN A 97 -3.45 -32.78 -4.74
C GLN A 97 -4.59 -33.81 -4.77
N VAL A 98 -5.85 -33.36 -4.79
CA VAL A 98 -7.02 -34.24 -4.89
C VAL A 98 -7.03 -35.01 -6.21
N ALA A 99 -6.74 -34.34 -7.33
CA ALA A 99 -6.65 -34.99 -8.65
C ALA A 99 -5.55 -36.05 -8.69
N HIS A 100 -4.39 -35.76 -8.10
CA HIS A 100 -3.29 -36.73 -8.00
C HIS A 100 -3.69 -37.96 -7.17
N LEU A 101 -4.40 -37.77 -6.05
CA LEU A 101 -4.89 -38.86 -5.21
C LEU A 101 -5.94 -39.72 -5.91
N ALA A 102 -6.81 -39.11 -6.73
CA ALA A 102 -7.80 -39.85 -7.52
C ALA A 102 -7.14 -40.75 -8.58
N GLN A 103 -6.10 -40.27 -9.28
CA GLN A 103 -5.35 -41.07 -10.25
C GLN A 103 -4.61 -42.26 -9.60
N LYS A 104 -4.09 -42.09 -8.38
CA LYS A 104 -3.45 -43.19 -7.63
C LYS A 104 -4.42 -44.28 -7.16
N ARG A 105 -5.73 -43.99 -7.09
CA ARG A 105 -6.77 -44.95 -6.68
C ARG A 105 -7.40 -45.71 -7.86
N LEU A 106 -7.26 -45.19 -9.08
CA LEU A 106 -7.78 -45.78 -10.30
C LEU A 106 -6.77 -46.71 -11.01
N ASN A 107 -5.51 -46.70 -10.58
CA ASN A 107 -4.46 -47.65 -10.97
C ASN A 107 -4.23 -48.68 -9.85
#